data_AF-A0A1V4RDB3-F1
#
_entry.id   AF-A0A1V4RDB3-F1
#
_cell.length_a   1.000
_cell.length_b   1.000
_cell.length_c   1.000
_cell.angle_alpha   90.00
_cell.angle_beta   90.00
_cell.angle_gamma   90.00
#
_symmetry.space_group_name_H-M   'P 1'
#
loop_
_entity.id
_entity.type
_entity.pdbx_description
1 polymer ?
#
loop_
_entity_poly.entity_id
_entity_poly.type
_entity_poly.pdbx_seq_one_letter_code
_entity_poly.pdbx_strand_id
1 'polypeptide(L)'
;LDSAASVAVESLMKALQAAMSVSFNMIPTRRVAPGYGDFPLNVQKDIVKLFPDLKIECNESFMLTPVKSMTGVTGWIPQNS
;
A
#
# COMPACT_ATOMS: atom_id res chain seq x y z
N LEU A 1 2.50 17.27 13.37
CA LEU A 1 1.49 16.18 13.50
C LEU A 1 1.32 15.44 12.17
N ASP A 2 1.13 16.14 11.05
CA ASP A 2 1.00 15.51 9.72
C ASP A 2 2.17 14.63 9.28
N SER A 3 3.41 15.05 9.53
CA SER A 3 4.59 14.24 9.21
C SER A 3 4.70 13.00 10.08
N ALA A 4 4.32 13.09 11.35
CA ALA A 4 4.32 11.94 12.26
C ALA A 4 3.29 10.89 11.84
N ALA A 5 2.10 11.31 11.41
CA ALA A 5 1.09 10.41 10.87
C ALA A 5 1.56 9.72 9.57
N SER A 6 2.21 10.47 8.66
CA SER A 6 2.80 9.88 7.45
C SER A 6 3.88 8.84 7.76
N VAL A 7 4.79 9.14 8.70
CA VAL A 7 5.83 8.21 9.13
C VAL A 7 5.25 6.97 9.81
N ALA A 8 4.21 7.14 10.64
CA ALA A 8 3.54 6.03 11.31
C ALA A 8 2.90 5.06 10.30
N VAL A 9 2.19 5.58 9.30
CA VAL A 9 1.56 4.77 8.24
C VAL A 9 2.62 4.02 7.42
N GLU A 10 3.73 4.67 7.08
CA GLU A 10 4.83 4.00 6.37
C GLU A 10 5.48 2.89 7.22
N SER A 11 5.69 3.16 8.51
CA SER A 11 6.27 2.19 9.45
C SER A 11 5.35 0.98 9.63
N LEU A 12 4.04 1.20 9.71
CA LEU A 12 3.04 0.13 9.75
C LEU A 12 3.10 -0.73 8.49
N MET A 13 3.17 -0.12 7.30
CA MET A 13 3.27 -0.89 6.06
C MET A 13 4.55 -1.72 5.96
N LYS A 14 5.68 -1.19 6.44
CA LYS A 14 6.95 -1.95 6.52
C LYS A 14 6.82 -3.13 7.48
N ALA A 15 6.20 -2.92 8.65
CA ALA A 15 5.98 -3.99 9.62
C ALA A 15 5.05 -5.08 9.07
N LEU A 16 3.96 -4.71 8.40
CA LEU A 16 3.05 -5.66 7.75
C LEU A 16 3.76 -6.47 6.66
N GLN A 17 4.57 -5.82 5.82
CA GLN A 17 5.34 -6.49 4.77
C GLN A 17 6.35 -7.48 5.36
N ALA A 18 7.03 -7.12 6.45
CA ALA A 18 7.95 -8.01 7.15
C ALA A 18 7.21 -9.22 7.76
N ALA A 19 6.06 -9.00 8.40
CA ALA A 19 5.25 -10.08 8.97
C ALA A 19 4.74 -11.05 7.88
N MET A 20 4.23 -10.52 6.76
CA MET A 20 3.79 -11.33 5.63
C MET A 20 4.92 -12.11 4.97
N SER A 21 6.14 -11.54 4.90
CA SER A 21 7.32 -12.24 4.37
C SER A 21 7.63 -13.52 5.15
N VAL A 22 7.54 -13.44 6.49
CA VAL A 22 7.70 -14.62 7.36
C VAL A 22 6.56 -15.62 7.14
N SER A 23 5.31 -15.15 7.10
CA SER A 23 4.14 -16.03 6.91
C SER A 23 4.09 -16.72 5.55
N PHE A 24 4.54 -16.05 4.48
CA PHE A 24 4.54 -16.60 3.13
C PHE A 24 5.82 -17.34 2.77
N ASN A 25 6.88 -17.25 3.60
CA ASN A 25 8.22 -17.73 3.27
C ASN A 25 8.71 -17.23 1.90
N MET A 26 8.50 -15.93 1.66
CA MET A 26 8.79 -15.25 0.40
C MET A 26 9.47 -13.91 0.65
N ILE A 27 10.28 -13.48 -0.30
CA ILE A 27 10.99 -12.20 -0.27
C ILE A 27 10.10 -11.14 -0.94
N PRO A 28 9.75 -10.05 -0.24
CA PRO A 28 8.96 -8.98 -0.83
C PRO A 28 9.79 -8.11 -1.78
N THR A 29 9.21 -7.70 -2.91
CA THR A 29 9.80 -6.65 -3.75
C THR A 29 9.49 -5.27 -3.20
N ARG A 30 10.19 -4.24 -3.71
CA ARG A 30 9.89 -2.85 -3.37
C ARG A 30 8.43 -2.54 -3.74
N ARG A 31 7.69 -1.97 -2.79
CA ARG A 31 6.31 -1.53 -3.01
C ARG A 31 6.26 -0.37 -4.01
N VAL A 32 5.30 -0.43 -4.92
CA VAL A 32 4.99 0.62 -5.90
C VAL A 32 3.58 1.13 -5.63
N ALA A 33 3.40 2.45 -5.58
CA ALA A 33 2.11 3.09 -5.31
C ALA A 33 1.54 3.71 -6.60
N PRO A 34 0.21 3.75 -6.79
CA PRO A 34 -0.41 4.45 -7.93
C PRO A 34 0.05 5.90 -8.03
N GLY A 35 0.23 6.40 -9.25
CA GLY A 35 0.71 7.76 -9.52
C GLY A 35 2.23 7.93 -9.52
N TYR A 36 3.01 6.86 -9.33
CA TYR A 36 4.47 6.88 -9.45
C TYR A 36 4.94 6.16 -10.71
N GLY A 37 5.82 6.82 -11.49
CA GLY A 37 6.32 6.27 -12.76
C GLY A 37 5.18 6.00 -13.73
N ASP A 38 5.19 4.83 -14.35
CA ASP A 38 4.16 4.41 -15.31
C ASP A 38 2.93 3.78 -14.65
N PHE A 39 2.86 3.74 -13.30
CA PHE A 39 1.72 3.15 -12.59
C PHE A 39 0.55 4.14 -12.50
N PRO A 40 -0.58 3.92 -13.22
CA PRO A 40 -1.61 4.95 -13.34
C PRO A 40 -2.32 5.24 -12.02
N LEU A 41 -2.53 6.53 -11.72
CA LEU A 41 -3.16 6.97 -10.47
C LEU A 41 -4.60 6.48 -10.32
N ASN A 42 -5.33 6.30 -11.43
CA ASN A 42 -6.72 5.84 -11.41
C ASN A 42 -6.91 4.44 -10.85
N VAL A 43 -5.88 3.58 -10.89
CA VAL A 43 -5.88 2.24 -10.28
C VAL A 43 -6.08 2.31 -8.77
N GLN A 44 -5.81 3.45 -8.13
CA GLN A 44 -6.04 3.65 -6.69
C GLN A 44 -7.50 3.37 -6.28
N LYS A 45 -8.48 3.75 -7.11
CA LYS A 45 -9.89 3.43 -6.84
C LYS A 45 -10.16 1.94 -6.84
N ASP A 46 -9.53 1.21 -7.75
CA ASP A 46 -9.72 -0.24 -7.87
C ASP A 46 -9.07 -0.98 -6.71
N ILE A 47 -7.89 -0.53 -6.25
CA ILE A 47 -7.26 -1.07 -5.03
C ILE A 47 -8.17 -0.86 -3.82
N VAL A 48 -8.73 0.34 -3.61
CA VAL A 48 -9.61 0.62 -2.47
C VAL A 48 -10.86 -0.28 -2.47
N LYS A 49 -11.44 -0.55 -3.65
CA LYS A 49 -12.59 -1.45 -3.78
C LYS A 49 -12.29 -2.90 -3.36
N LEU A 50 -11.04 -3.35 -3.40
CA LEU A 50 -10.66 -4.69 -2.93
C LEU A 50 -10.73 -4.82 -1.40
N PHE A 51 -10.79 -3.71 -0.67
CA PHE A 51 -10.79 -3.67 0.80
C PHE A 51 -11.96 -2.85 1.35
N PRO A 52 -13.22 -3.28 1.10
CA PRO A 52 -14.41 -2.50 1.47
C PRO A 52 -14.51 -2.23 2.99
N ASP A 53 -13.92 -3.10 3.81
CA ASP A 53 -14.00 -3.02 5.27
C ASP A 53 -13.03 -2.01 5.90
N LEU A 54 -12.06 -1.47 5.14
CA LEU A 54 -11.01 -0.60 5.68
C LEU A 54 -11.45 0.85 5.97
N LYS A 55 -12.71 1.22 5.70
CA LYS A 55 -13.23 2.60 5.85
C LYS A 55 -12.31 3.67 5.22
N ILE A 56 -11.63 3.30 4.13
CA ILE A 56 -10.83 4.20 3.31
C ILE A 56 -11.65 4.49 2.05
N GLU A 57 -11.82 5.77 1.74
CA GLU A 57 -12.51 6.22 0.53
C GLU A 57 -11.50 6.81 -0.46
N CYS A 58 -11.83 6.77 -1.75
CA CYS A 58 -11.07 7.39 -2.82
C CYS A 58 -11.99 8.25 -3.68
N ASN A 59 -11.74 9.56 -3.71
CA ASN A 59 -12.60 10.49 -4.44
C ASN A 59 -12.28 10.56 -5.95
N GLU A 60 -12.99 11.40 -6.70
CA GLU A 60 -12.80 11.57 -8.15
C GLU A 60 -11.42 12.11 -8.55
N SER A 61 -10.77 12.86 -7.65
CA SER A 61 -9.39 13.31 -7.82
C SER A 61 -8.36 12.27 -7.37
N PHE A 62 -8.80 11.05 -7.09
CA PHE A 62 -8.00 9.92 -6.60
C PHE A 62 -7.36 10.15 -5.22
N MET A 63 -7.81 11.14 -4.47
CA MET A 63 -7.32 11.38 -3.11
C MET A 63 -7.97 10.41 -2.12
N LEU A 64 -7.18 9.92 -1.17
CA LEU A 64 -7.66 9.02 -0.11
C LEU A 64 -8.21 9.82 1.06
N THR A 65 -9.29 9.31 1.65
CA THR A 65 -9.85 9.77 2.92
C THR A 65 -9.88 8.59 3.88
N PRO A 66 -9.19 8.67 5.05
CA PRO A 66 -8.37 9.79 5.54
C PRO A 66 -7.15 10.12 4.67
N VAL A 67 -6.69 11.38 4.68
CA VAL A 67 -5.55 11.86 3.87
C VAL A 67 -4.25 11.14 4.20
N LYS A 68 -4.10 10.70 5.46
CA LYS A 68 -2.96 9.89 5.92
C LYS A 68 -3.24 8.40 5.74
N SER A 69 -3.63 8.04 4.52
CA SER A 69 -3.80 6.66 4.06
C SER A 69 -2.82 6.41 2.91
N MET A 70 -2.51 5.14 2.65
CA MET A 70 -1.69 4.80 1.50
C MET A 70 -2.10 3.48 0.87
N THR A 71 -1.93 3.38 -0.44
CA THR A 71 -2.11 2.14 -1.21
C THR A 71 -0.81 1.78 -1.92
N GLY A 72 -0.71 0.54 -2.40
CA GLY A 72 0.40 0.10 -3.23
C GLY A 72 0.42 -1.40 -3.41
N VAL A 73 1.24 -1.84 -4.36
CA VAL A 73 1.40 -3.25 -4.72
C VAL A 73 2.85 -3.66 -4.44
N THR A 74 3.03 -4.87 -3.93
CA THR A 74 4.32 -5.52 -3.77
C THR A 74 4.26 -6.91 -4.40
N GLY A 75 5.34 -7.32 -5.06
CA GLY A 75 5.50 -8.68 -5.54
C GLY A 75 6.14 -9.56 -4.46
N TRP A 76 5.95 -10.86 -4.58
CA TRP A 76 6.55 -11.86 -3.70
C TRP A 76 7.39 -12.82 -4.52
N ILE A 77 8.65 -13.00 -4.13
CA ILE A 77 9.61 -13.89 -4.80
C ILE A 77 9.84 -15.11 -3.90
N PRO A 78 9.79 -16.35 -4.41
CA PRO A 78 10.14 -17.53 -3.65
C PRO A 78 11.57 -17.45 -3.12
N GLN A 79 11.77 -17.79 -1.85
CA GLN A 79 13.07 -17.70 -1.19
C GLN A 79 14.14 -18.67 -1.76
N ASN A 80 13.73 -19.68 -2.54
CA ASN A 80 14.59 -20.71 -3.13
C ASN A 80 14.54 -20.72 -4.67
N SER A 81 14.68 -19.55 -5.32
CA SER A 81 14.84 -19.49 -6.79
C SER A 81 16.31 -19.63 -7.20
#